data_AF-A0A434BLE4-F1
#
_entry.id   AF-A0A434BLE4-F1
#
_cell.length_a   1.000
_cell.length_b   1.000
_cell.length_c   1.000
_cell.angle_alpha   90.00
_cell.angle_beta   90.00
_cell.angle_gamma   90.00
#
_symmetry.space_group_name_H-M   'P 1'
#
loop_
_entity.id
_entity.type
_entity.pdbx_description
1 polymer ?
#
loop_
_entity_poly.entity_id
_entity_poly.type
_entity_poly.pdbx_seq_one_letter_code
_entity_poly.pdbx_strand_id
1 'polypeptide(L)'
;MVARAMANFGLSELRLVNPRDGWPSEKARAAASRADHVIDAVTVFDDLASALADLNFVFATTARQRDGFKSVRGPVEAGRLLRARHVMGPRTGILFGRERFRLYNDEVGLAD
;
A
#
# COMPACT_ATOMS: atom_id res chain seq x y z
N MET A 1 -6.83 3.70 11.36
CA MET A 1 -7.93 3.45 10.38
C MET A 1 -7.53 2.43 9.31
N VAL A 2 -6.42 2.62 8.59
CA VAL A 2 -5.94 1.66 7.57
C VAL A 2 -5.74 0.25 8.14
N ALA A 3 -5.02 0.12 9.26
CA ALA A 3 -4.82 -1.17 9.95
C ALA A 3 -6.14 -1.90 10.27
N ARG A 4 -7.16 -1.17 10.72
CA ARG A 4 -8.51 -1.73 10.98
C ARG A 4 -9.16 -2.27 9.70
N ALA A 5 -9.10 -1.50 8.61
CA ALA A 5 -9.66 -1.92 7.33
C ALA A 5 -8.92 -3.17 6.82
N MET A 6 -7.60 -3.20 6.91
CA MET A 6 -6.79 -4.37 6.57
C MET A 6 -7.20 -5.62 7.36
N ALA A 7 -7.27 -5.52 8.69
CA ALA A 7 -7.64 -6.63 9.55
C ALA A 7 -9.05 -7.17 9.25
N ASN A 8 -10.02 -6.29 8.97
CA ASN A 8 -11.39 -6.70 8.60
C ASN A 8 -11.45 -7.54 7.31
N PHE A 9 -10.48 -7.37 6.41
CA PHE A 9 -10.39 -8.09 5.14
C PHE A 9 -9.23 -9.09 5.10
N GLY A 10 -8.64 -9.44 6.26
CA GLY A 10 -7.60 -10.45 6.38
C GLY A 10 -6.23 -10.05 5.83
N LEU A 11 -5.94 -8.75 5.72
CA LEU A 11 -4.63 -8.22 5.34
C LEU A 11 -3.83 -7.87 6.60
N SER A 12 -2.53 -8.20 6.59
CA SER A 12 -1.65 -8.03 7.77
C SER A 12 -0.36 -7.29 7.50
N GLU A 13 0.13 -7.23 6.26
CA GLU A 13 1.41 -6.60 5.91
C GLU A 13 1.23 -5.12 5.56
N LEU A 14 1.56 -4.23 6.50
CA LEU A 14 1.52 -2.78 6.30
C LEU A 14 2.94 -2.21 6.24
N ARG A 15 3.23 -1.47 5.16
CA ARG A 15 4.48 -0.74 4.97
C ARG A 15 4.23 0.76 5.03
N LEU A 16 5.06 1.49 5.77
CA LEU A 16 5.04 2.95 5.79
C LEU A 16 6.31 3.49 5.14
N VAL A 17 6.14 4.45 4.23
CA VAL A 17 7.26 5.13 3.56
C VAL A 17 7.35 6.54 4.08
N ASN A 18 8.47 6.87 4.73
CA ASN A 18 8.77 8.19 5.29
C ASN A 18 7.55 8.84 6.00
N PRO A 19 7.03 8.22 7.09
CA PRO A 19 5.85 8.74 7.78
C PRO A 19 6.14 10.10 8.40
N ARG A 20 5.33 11.13 8.07
CA ARG A 20 5.54 12.52 8.51
C ARG A 20 5.72 12.69 10.03
N ASP A 21 4.92 11.96 10.81
CA ASP A 21 4.91 12.07 12.27
C ASP A 21 5.84 11.04 12.95
N GLY A 22 6.65 10.32 12.16
CA GLY A 22 7.50 9.22 12.62
C GLY A 22 6.72 7.95 12.98
N TRP A 23 7.45 6.96 13.48
CA TRP A 23 6.93 5.69 13.96
C TRP A 23 7.78 5.16 15.13
N PRO A 24 7.20 4.54 16.18
CA PRO A 24 5.78 4.22 16.38
C PRO A 24 4.91 5.46 16.64
N SER A 25 3.60 5.34 16.40
CA SER A 25 2.63 6.43 16.59
C SER A 25 1.46 6.00 17.49
N GLU A 26 1.34 6.62 18.67
CA GLU A 26 0.22 6.38 19.59
C GLU A 26 -1.13 6.70 18.94
N LYS A 27 -1.19 7.77 18.15
CA LYS A 27 -2.40 8.14 17.39
C LYS A 27 -2.80 7.04 16.40
N ALA A 28 -1.82 6.45 15.71
CA ALA A 28 -2.08 5.35 14.78
C ALA A 28 -2.58 4.10 15.50
N ARG A 29 -1.97 3.75 16.65
CA ARG A 29 -2.39 2.64 17.52
C ARG A 29 -3.81 2.82 18.03
N ALA A 30 -4.14 4.00 18.60
CA ALA A 30 -5.49 4.30 19.06
C ALA A 30 -6.53 4.18 17.92
N ALA A 31 -6.18 4.61 16.71
CA ALA A 31 -7.04 4.51 15.53
C ALA A 31 -7.09 3.11 14.89
N ALA A 32 -6.32 2.13 15.38
CA ALA A 32 -6.29 0.77 14.86
C ALA A 32 -7.40 -0.11 15.44
N SER A 33 -7.96 0.24 16.60
CA SER A 33 -9.19 -0.37 17.15
C SER A 33 -9.16 -1.91 17.10
N ARG A 34 -8.23 -2.53 17.83
CA ARG A 34 -7.96 -3.98 17.89
C ARG A 34 -7.23 -4.59 16.69
N ALA A 35 -6.85 -3.79 15.70
CA ALA A 35 -5.89 -4.22 14.66
C ALA A 35 -4.43 -4.02 15.10
N ASP A 36 -4.15 -4.23 16.38
CA ASP A 36 -2.81 -4.01 16.96
C ASP A 36 -1.76 -4.89 16.28
N HIS A 37 -2.12 -6.13 15.92
CA HIS A 37 -1.24 -7.04 15.17
C HIS A 37 -0.75 -6.46 13.83
N VAL A 38 -1.55 -5.64 13.14
CA VAL A 38 -1.12 -4.98 11.89
C VAL A 38 -0.20 -3.80 12.20
N ILE A 39 -0.49 -3.04 13.26
CA ILE A 39 0.33 -1.90 13.70
C ILE A 39 1.70 -2.36 14.21
N ASP A 40 1.72 -3.42 15.01
CA ASP A 40 2.94 -3.96 15.61
C ASP A 40 3.86 -4.62 14.57
N ALA A 41 3.28 -5.12 13.46
CA ALA A 41 4.01 -5.69 12.34
C ALA A 41 4.37 -4.68 11.24
N VAL A 42 4.16 -3.37 11.46
CA VAL A 42 4.51 -2.35 10.46
C VAL A 42 6.02 -2.33 10.21
N THR A 43 6.40 -2.39 8.94
CA THR A 43 7.76 -2.09 8.50
C THR A 43 7.83 -0.66 7.96
N VAL A 44 8.79 0.11 8.46
CA VAL A 44 9.02 1.50 8.02
C VAL A 44 10.22 1.53 7.08
N PHE A 45 10.06 2.27 5.99
CA PHE A 45 11.09 2.49 4.97
C PHE A 45 11.34 3.98 4.81
N ASP A 46 12.59 4.35 4.56
CA ASP A 46 13.00 5.74 4.35
C ASP A 46 12.55 6.26 2.97
N ASP A 47 12.47 5.37 1.98
CA ASP A 47 12.10 5.70 0.61
C ASP A 47 11.20 4.62 -0.04
N LEU A 48 10.54 5.02 -1.14
CA LEU A 48 9.58 4.17 -1.83
C LEU A 48 10.26 3.00 -2.56
N ALA A 49 11.45 3.19 -3.13
CA ALA A 49 12.12 2.12 -3.87
C ALA A 49 12.48 0.96 -2.93
N SER A 50 13.01 1.26 -1.74
CA SER A 50 13.28 0.30 -0.68
C SER A 50 12.01 -0.45 -0.24
N ALA A 51 10.88 0.25 -0.14
CA ALA A 51 9.60 -0.35 0.24
C ALA A 51 8.96 -1.25 -0.83
N LEU A 52 9.43 -1.16 -2.08
CA LEU A 52 8.94 -1.97 -3.20
C LEU A 52 9.93 -3.05 -3.64
N ALA A 53 11.15 -3.06 -3.11
CA ALA A 53 12.28 -3.83 -3.65
C ALA A 53 12.07 -5.36 -3.68
N ASP A 54 11.29 -5.92 -2.76
CA ASP A 54 10.95 -7.34 -2.69
C ASP A 54 9.56 -7.66 -3.32
N LEU A 55 8.86 -6.68 -3.86
CA LEU A 55 7.58 -6.86 -4.54
C LEU A 55 7.82 -7.11 -6.03
N ASN A 56 7.06 -8.06 -6.59
CA ASN A 56 7.14 -8.41 -8.00
C ASN A 56 6.04 -7.77 -8.85
N PHE A 57 4.98 -7.26 -8.20
CA PHE A 57 3.92 -6.54 -8.89
C PHE A 57 3.20 -5.56 -7.96
N VAL A 58 3.00 -4.32 -8.39
CA VAL A 58 2.48 -3.23 -7.56
C VAL A 58 1.41 -2.45 -8.31
N PHE A 59 0.21 -2.31 -7.72
CA PHE A 59 -0.77 -1.34 -8.21
C PHE A 59 -0.60 0.00 -7.51
N ALA A 60 -0.50 1.09 -8.26
CA ALA A 60 -0.64 2.45 -7.72
C ALA A 60 -2.10 2.90 -7.72
N THR A 61 -2.58 3.41 -6.58
CA THR A 61 -3.94 3.97 -6.47
C THR A 61 -3.95 5.45 -6.85
N THR A 62 -4.79 5.80 -7.83
CA THR A 62 -5.00 7.19 -8.26
C THR A 62 -6.50 7.47 -8.33
N ALA A 63 -6.92 8.69 -8.00
CA ALA A 63 -8.35 9.03 -8.04
C ALA A 63 -8.84 9.50 -9.43
N ARG A 64 -7.93 9.64 -10.40
CA ARG A 64 -8.24 9.89 -11.81
C ARG A 64 -7.19 9.17 -12.65
N GLN A 65 -7.58 8.76 -13.84
CA GLN A 65 -6.64 8.34 -14.86
C GLN A 65 -5.61 9.47 -15.07
N ARG A 66 -4.33 9.10 -15.03
CA ARG A 66 -3.25 10.01 -15.36
C ARG A 66 -2.83 9.73 -16.79
N ASP A 67 -2.43 10.78 -17.49
CA ASP A 67 -1.81 10.64 -18.81
C ASP A 67 -0.48 9.91 -18.63
N GLY A 68 -0.47 8.62 -18.96
CA GLY A 68 0.65 7.73 -18.75
C GLY A 68 0.45 6.41 -19.47
N PHE A 69 1.54 5.69 -19.71
CA PHE A 69 1.56 4.44 -20.48
C PHE A 69 1.09 3.21 -19.68
N LYS A 70 0.64 3.40 -18.43
CA LYS A 70 0.26 2.30 -17.54
C LYS A 70 -1.20 1.93 -17.70
N SER A 71 -1.46 0.63 -17.63
CA SER A 71 -2.80 0.07 -17.71
C SER A 71 -3.64 0.47 -16.50
N VAL A 72 -4.74 1.19 -16.71
CA VAL A 72 -5.70 1.48 -15.64
C VAL A 72 -6.66 0.29 -15.48
N ARG A 73 -6.96 -0.05 -14.23
CA ARG A 73 -7.83 -1.17 -13.85
C ARG A 73 -8.76 -0.74 -12.73
N GLY A 74 -10.01 -1.21 -12.78
CA GLY A 74 -10.96 -1.02 -11.68
C GLY A 74 -10.58 -1.87 -10.46
N PRO A 75 -11.05 -1.53 -9.25
CA PRO A 75 -10.65 -2.20 -8.02
C PRO A 75 -10.98 -3.70 -7.99
N VAL A 76 -12.11 -4.11 -8.60
CA VAL A 76 -12.51 -5.53 -8.69
C VAL A 76 -11.53 -6.33 -9.55
N GLU A 77 -11.14 -5.78 -10.70
CA GLU A 77 -10.20 -6.43 -11.62
C GLU A 77 -8.79 -6.48 -11.02
N ALA A 78 -8.34 -5.36 -10.43
CA ALA A 78 -7.07 -5.27 -9.73
C ALA A 78 -6.97 -6.31 -8.60
N GLY A 79 -8.02 -6.44 -7.78
CA GLY A 79 -8.06 -7.43 -6.70
C GLY A 79 -7.99 -8.88 -7.21
N ARG A 80 -8.67 -9.20 -8.32
CA ARG A 80 -8.56 -10.53 -8.96
C ARG A 80 -7.15 -10.80 -9.45
N LEU A 81 -6.51 -9.83 -10.10
CA LEU A 81 -5.15 -9.98 -10.61
C LEU A 81 -4.13 -10.15 -9.49
N LEU A 82 -4.23 -9.35 -8.43
CA LEU A 82 -3.38 -9.47 -7.24
C LEU A 82 -3.51 -10.86 -6.62
N ARG A 83 -4.74 -11.34 -6.41
CA ARG A 83 -4.99 -12.68 -5.87
C ARG A 83 -4.42 -13.77 -6.78
N ALA A 84 -4.63 -13.68 -8.09
CA ALA A 84 -4.12 -14.66 -9.04
C ALA A 84 -2.58 -14.73 -9.00
N ARG A 85 -1.91 -13.57 -8.97
CA ARG A 85 -0.44 -13.52 -8.86
C ARG A 85 0.06 -14.03 -7.51
N HIS A 86 -0.57 -13.65 -6.41
CA HIS A 86 -0.19 -14.11 -5.08
C HIS A 86 -0.24 -15.64 -4.96
N VAL A 87 -1.29 -16.27 -5.51
CA VAL A 87 -1.42 -17.75 -5.53
C VAL A 87 -0.29 -18.42 -6.32
N MET A 88 0.26 -17.75 -7.33
CA MET A 88 1.38 -18.26 -8.13
C MET A 88 2.75 -18.07 -7.46
N GLY A 89 2.82 -17.35 -6.33
CA GLY A 89 4.07 -17.13 -5.56
C GLY A 89 4.67 -15.71 -5.60
N PRO A 90 4.56 -14.92 -6.68
CA PRO A 90 5.06 -13.55 -6.70
C PRO A 90 4.47 -12.68 -5.57
N ARG A 91 5.32 -11.86 -4.94
CA ARG A 91 4.90 -10.86 -3.97
C ARG A 91 4.20 -9.70 -4.66
N THR A 92 3.08 -9.26 -4.12
CA THR A 92 2.28 -8.19 -4.71
C THR A 92 1.98 -7.08 -3.71
N GLY A 93 1.84 -5.83 -4.17
CA GLY A 93 1.49 -4.69 -3.31
C GLY A 93 0.46 -3.75 -3.90
N ILE A 94 -0.09 -2.90 -3.02
CA ILE A 94 -0.96 -1.78 -3.38
C ILE A 94 -0.37 -0.53 -2.76
N LEU A 95 -0.03 0.43 -3.61
CA LEU A 95 0.56 1.71 -3.22
C LEU A 95 -0.54 2.76 -3.04
N PHE A 96 -0.60 3.31 -1.83
CA PHE A 96 -1.48 4.43 -1.46
C PHE A 96 -0.66 5.70 -1.26
N GLY A 97 -1.17 6.80 -1.80
CA GLY A 97 -0.55 8.11 -1.64
C GLY A 97 -0.97 8.83 -0.37
N ARG A 98 -0.41 10.03 -0.20
CA ARG A 98 -0.76 10.95 0.88
C ARG A 98 -2.22 11.38 0.75
N GLU A 99 -2.94 11.58 1.86
CA GLU A 99 -4.37 11.92 1.84
C GLU A 99 -4.67 13.17 1.01
N ARG A 100 -3.88 14.24 1.19
CA ARG A 100 -4.06 15.53 0.48
C ARG A 100 -3.46 15.54 -0.92
N PHE A 101 -2.26 14.99 -1.07
CA PHE A 101 -1.45 15.16 -2.29
C PHE A 101 -1.45 13.95 -3.23
N ARG A 102 -2.01 12.82 -2.78
CA ARG A 102 -2.00 11.54 -3.49
C ARG A 102 -0.57 11.10 -3.77
N LEU A 103 -0.38 10.22 -4.76
CA LEU A 103 0.94 9.83 -5.27
C LEU A 103 1.47 10.89 -6.24
N TYR A 104 2.77 11.12 -6.27
CA TYR A 104 3.44 11.87 -7.32
C TYR A 104 3.58 11.02 -8.60
N ASN A 105 3.94 11.65 -9.72
CA ASN A 105 4.02 10.95 -11.02
C ASN A 105 5.19 9.96 -11.07
N ASP A 106 6.31 10.30 -10.47
CA ASP A 106 7.46 9.43 -10.25
C ASP A 106 7.12 8.23 -9.36
N GLU A 107 6.35 8.44 -8.27
CA GLU A 107 5.87 7.35 -7.41
C GLU A 107 4.94 6.39 -8.16
N VAL A 108 4.03 6.91 -9.01
CA VAL A 108 3.22 6.08 -9.92
C VAL A 108 4.11 5.37 -10.95
N GLY A 109 5.19 6.03 -11.39
CA GLY A 109 6.20 5.50 -12.30
C GLY A 109 6.91 4.24 -11.81
N LEU A 110 7.02 4.05 -10.49
CA LEU A 110 7.63 2.87 -9.87
C LEU A 110 6.70 1.65 -9.74
N ALA A 111 5.39 1.81 -9.94
CA ALA A 111 4.42 0.71 -9.93
C ALA A 111 4.39 -0.06 -11.27
N ASP A 112 3.43 -0.96 -11.49
CA ASP A 112 3.23 -1.69 -12.75
C ASP A 112 2.01 -1.22 -13.55
#